data_AF-A0A9Q3DF98-F1
#
_entry.id   AF-A0A9Q3DF98-F1
#
_cell.length_a   1.000
_cell.length_b   1.000
_cell.length_c   1.000
_cell.angle_alpha   90.00
_cell.angle_beta   90.00
_cell.angle_gamma   90.00
#
_symmetry.space_group_name_H-M   'P 1'
#
loop_
_entity.id
_entity.type
_entity.pdbx_description
1 polymer ?
#
loop_
_entity_poly.entity_id
_entity_poly.type
_entity_poly.pdbx_seq_one_letter_code
_entity_poly.pdbx_strand_id
1 'polypeptide(L)'
;MVSTHQNPQGQIVYAQLLPLIGDLVAIHKVVGFGSHSANQFCSWCKSELTDLQSLKMGEQRVGVKVLKVAQAWKDAKNLSAQEQIRKMSGVRWSELNRIN
;
A
#
# COMPACT_ATOMS: atom_id res chain seq x y z
N MET A 1 12.99 -25.52 -14.14
CA MET A 1 13.44 -24.27 -14.79
C MET A 1 12.39 -23.86 -15.79
N VAL A 2 11.91 -22.62 -15.73
CA VAL A 2 10.94 -22.12 -16.71
C VAL A 2 11.74 -21.53 -17.87
N SER A 3 11.59 -22.09 -19.08
CA SER A 3 12.20 -21.55 -20.29
C SER A 3 11.38 -20.41 -20.84
N THR A 4 12.03 -19.31 -21.21
CA THR A 4 11.40 -18.16 -21.87
C THR A 4 12.19 -17.82 -23.13
N HIS A 5 11.59 -17.08 -24.07
CA HIS A 5 12.27 -16.70 -25.31
C HIS A 5 13.62 -16.01 -25.08
N GLN A 6 13.73 -15.22 -23.98
CA GLN A 6 14.96 -14.53 -23.61
C GLN A 6 15.91 -15.37 -22.74
N ASN A 7 15.43 -16.46 -22.12
CA ASN A 7 16.24 -17.40 -21.34
C ASN A 7 15.94 -18.85 -21.78
N PRO A 8 16.50 -19.32 -22.91
CA PRO A 8 16.23 -20.64 -23.46
C PRO A 8 16.66 -21.79 -22.54
N GLN A 9 17.75 -21.59 -21.78
CA GLN A 9 18.23 -22.55 -20.77
C GLN A 9 17.36 -22.58 -19.50
N GLY A 10 16.39 -21.66 -19.42
CA GLY A 10 15.48 -21.48 -18.30
C GLY A 10 16.13 -20.83 -17.08
N GLN A 11 15.27 -20.31 -16.20
CA GLN A 11 15.68 -19.66 -14.95
C GLN A 11 14.95 -20.30 -13.77
N ILE A 12 15.60 -20.35 -12.62
CA ILE A 12 14.95 -20.64 -11.34
C ILE A 12 14.39 -19.32 -10.82
N VAL A 13 13.07 -19.27 -10.66
CA VAL A 13 12.35 -18.12 -10.10
C VAL A 13 11.79 -18.54 -8.75
N TYR A 14 12.10 -17.77 -7.71
CA TYR A 14 11.48 -17.92 -6.40
C TYR A 14 10.38 -16.89 -6.27
N ALA A 15 9.17 -17.35 -5.97
CA ALA A 15 8.01 -16.49 -5.67
C ALA A 15 7.53 -16.78 -4.25
N GLN A 16 7.23 -15.74 -3.49
CA GLN A 16 6.60 -15.84 -2.18
C GLN A 16 5.18 -15.31 -2.27
N LEU A 17 4.22 -16.10 -1.81
CA LEU A 17 2.82 -15.68 -1.68
C LEU A 17 2.50 -15.51 -0.21
N LEU A 18 2.14 -14.30 0.18
CA LEU A 18 1.77 -13.97 1.56
C LEU A 18 0.29 -13.57 1.64
N PRO A 19 -0.62 -14.51 1.94
CA PRO A 19 -2.02 -14.17 2.14
C PRO A 19 -2.20 -13.42 3.46
N LEU A 20 -2.94 -12.30 3.40
CA LEU A 20 -3.32 -11.53 4.57
C LEU A 20 -4.82 -11.71 4.80
N ILE A 21 -5.15 -12.44 5.87
CA ILE A 21 -6.53 -12.76 6.22
C ILE A 21 -6.84 -12.13 7.57
N GLY A 22 -7.88 -11.32 7.61
CA GLY A 22 -8.34 -10.62 8.79
C GLY A 22 -9.50 -9.69 8.42
N ASP A 23 -10.07 -9.01 9.40
CA ASP A 23 -10.97 -7.91 9.10
C ASP A 23 -10.22 -6.77 8.39
N LEU A 24 -10.98 -5.87 7.75
CA LEU A 24 -10.41 -4.80 6.94
C LEU A 24 -9.49 -3.87 7.77
N VAL A 25 -9.83 -3.64 9.04
CA VAL A 25 -9.07 -2.74 9.92
C VAL A 25 -7.73 -3.37 10.29
N ALA A 26 -7.72 -4.66 10.63
CA ALA A 26 -6.53 -5.44 10.92
C ALA A 26 -5.62 -5.52 9.69
N ILE A 27 -6.19 -5.82 8.51
CA ILE A 27 -5.44 -5.85 7.25
C ILE A 27 -4.79 -4.48 6.99
N HIS A 28 -5.57 -3.39 7.00
CA HIS A 28 -5.04 -2.05 6.76
C HIS A 28 -3.91 -1.70 7.71
N LYS A 29 -4.05 -2.03 9.00
CA LYS A 29 -3.00 -1.80 9.98
C LYS A 29 -1.73 -2.58 9.64
N VAL A 30 -1.85 -3.84 9.23
CA VAL A 30 -0.73 -4.71 8.87
C VAL A 30 -0.05 -4.25 7.58
N VAL A 31 -0.77 -3.84 6.54
CA VAL A 31 -0.18 -3.41 5.25
C VAL A 31 0.20 -1.93 5.18
N GLY A 32 -0.07 -1.16 6.25
CA GLY A 32 0.32 0.25 6.32
C GLY A 32 -0.67 1.21 5.65
N PHE A 33 -1.95 0.84 5.55
CA PHE A 33 -3.03 1.75 5.18
C PHE A 33 -3.73 2.33 6.42
N GLY A 34 -4.45 3.44 6.21
CA GLY A 34 -5.27 4.10 7.21
C GLY A 34 -6.49 3.29 7.62
N SER A 35 -7.06 3.65 8.78
CA SER A 35 -8.35 3.12 9.23
C SER A 35 -9.49 3.55 8.30
N HIS A 36 -10.69 2.98 8.50
CA HIS A 36 -11.91 3.40 7.81
C HIS A 36 -12.25 4.89 8.00
N SER A 37 -11.68 5.55 9.02
CA SER A 37 -11.90 6.96 9.37
C SER A 37 -10.81 7.90 8.84
N ALA A 38 -9.81 7.39 8.12
CA ALA A 38 -8.83 8.24 7.45
C ALA A 38 -9.47 8.99 6.27
N ASN A 39 -8.92 10.16 5.88
CA ASN A 39 -9.42 10.88 4.71
C ASN A 39 -9.38 9.99 3.47
N GLN A 40 -8.21 9.42 3.15
CA GLN A 40 -8.10 8.36 2.15
C GLN A 40 -8.14 6.98 2.81
N PHE A 41 -9.35 6.47 3.04
CA PHE A 41 -9.59 5.23 3.79
C PHE A 41 -9.38 3.94 2.97
N CYS A 42 -9.49 4.01 1.63
CA CYS A 42 -9.46 2.83 0.76
C CYS A 42 -8.03 2.40 0.42
N SER A 43 -7.78 1.09 0.47
CA SER A 43 -6.51 0.46 0.06
C SER A 43 -6.39 0.24 -1.45
N TRP A 44 -7.50 0.31 -2.20
CA TRP A 44 -7.52 0.17 -3.67
C TRP A 44 -7.50 1.50 -4.43
N CYS A 45 -8.17 2.53 -3.93
CA CYS A 45 -8.30 3.82 -4.60
C CYS A 45 -8.07 4.99 -3.64
N LYS A 46 -8.00 6.20 -4.19
CA LYS A 46 -7.85 7.45 -3.45
C LYS A 46 -9.18 8.16 -3.19
N SER A 47 -10.23 7.42 -2.86
CA SER A 47 -11.50 8.04 -2.44
C SER A 47 -11.31 8.78 -1.12
N GLU A 48 -11.91 9.96 -1.01
CA GLU A 48 -11.89 10.77 0.21
C GLU A 48 -13.16 10.53 1.05
N LEU A 49 -13.03 10.62 2.37
CA LEU A 49 -14.13 10.40 3.30
C LEU A 49 -15.25 11.45 3.10
N THR A 50 -14.88 12.66 2.71
CA THR A 50 -15.81 13.74 2.36
C THR A 50 -16.69 13.40 1.16
N ASP A 51 -16.19 12.59 0.24
CA ASP A 51 -16.88 12.22 -1.01
C ASP A 51 -17.55 10.84 -0.92
N LEU A 52 -17.56 10.21 0.26
CA LEU A 52 -18.09 8.85 0.44
C LEU A 52 -19.54 8.71 -0.04
N GLN A 53 -20.37 9.74 0.19
CA GLN A 53 -21.77 9.75 -0.24
C GLN A 53 -21.95 9.66 -1.76
N SER A 54 -20.96 10.09 -2.54
CA SER A 54 -21.01 10.00 -3.99
C SER A 54 -20.97 8.55 -4.48
N LEU A 55 -20.49 7.61 -3.65
CA LEU A 55 -20.27 6.21 -3.98
C LEU A 55 -19.43 6.01 -5.26
N LYS A 56 -18.57 6.99 -5.58
CA LYS A 56 -17.65 6.93 -6.71
C LYS A 56 -16.28 6.45 -6.25
N MET A 57 -15.68 5.59 -7.07
CA MET A 57 -14.28 5.23 -6.89
C MET A 57 -13.39 6.40 -7.30
N GLY A 58 -12.44 6.76 -6.43
CA GLY A 58 -11.36 7.68 -6.77
C GLY A 58 -10.32 7.03 -7.70
N GLU A 59 -9.26 7.77 -8.00
CA GLU A 59 -8.12 7.25 -8.77
C GLU A 59 -7.56 5.97 -8.13
N GLN A 60 -7.34 4.94 -8.93
CA GLN A 60 -6.74 3.69 -8.46
C GLN A 60 -5.33 3.94 -7.92
N ARG A 61 -5.00 3.27 -6.80
CA ARG A 61 -3.64 3.30 -6.25
C ARG A 61 -2.71 2.47 -7.13
N VAL A 62 -1.50 2.96 -7.30
CA VAL A 62 -0.43 2.27 -8.03
C VAL A 62 0.63 1.85 -7.02
N GLY A 63 0.98 0.56 -6.98
CA GLY A 63 1.87 -0.02 -5.96
C GLY A 63 3.19 0.75 -5.79
N VAL A 64 3.88 1.07 -6.89
CA VAL A 64 5.12 1.86 -6.84
C VAL A 64 4.92 3.27 -6.27
N LYS A 65 3.76 3.89 -6.45
CA LYS A 65 3.44 5.19 -5.84
C LYS A 65 3.17 5.04 -4.34
N VAL A 66 2.47 3.97 -3.94
CA VAL A 66 2.20 3.65 -2.52
C VAL A 66 3.52 3.41 -1.77
N LEU A 67 4.43 2.63 -2.34
CA LEU A 67 5.74 2.37 -1.73
C LEU A 67 6.57 3.65 -1.57
N LYS A 68 6.58 4.53 -2.59
CA LYS A 68 7.25 5.84 -2.47
C LYS A 68 6.70 6.68 -1.32
N VAL A 69 5.38 6.71 -1.14
CA VAL A 69 4.75 7.44 -0.03
C VAL A 69 5.07 6.78 1.31
N ALA A 70 5.00 5.46 1.40
CA ALA A 70 5.34 4.72 2.61
C ALA A 70 6.80 4.94 3.01
N GLN A 71 7.72 4.98 2.04
CA GLN A 71 9.13 5.30 2.26
C GLN A 71 9.31 6.74 2.73
N ALA A 72 8.65 7.71 2.10
CA ALA A 72 8.65 9.10 2.55
C ALA A 72 8.12 9.25 3.99
N TRP A 73 7.10 8.47 4.37
CA TRP A 73 6.62 8.39 5.76
C TRP A 73 7.71 7.83 6.68
N LYS A 74 8.39 6.75 6.28
CA LYS A 74 9.46 6.14 7.08
C LYS A 74 10.63 7.11 7.32
N ASP A 75 11.00 7.86 6.28
CA ASP A 75 12.15 8.77 6.26
C ASP A 75 11.83 10.16 6.83
N ALA A 76 10.57 10.42 7.18
CA ALA A 76 10.15 11.69 7.74
C ALA A 76 10.88 11.97 9.07
N LYS A 77 11.32 13.22 9.24
CA LYS A 77 12.21 13.63 10.35
C LYS A 77 11.60 13.47 11.74
N ASN A 78 10.27 13.50 11.86
CA ASN A 78 9.56 13.44 13.14
C ASN A 78 8.12 12.94 12.98
N LEU A 79 7.49 12.64 14.11
CA LEU A 79 6.12 12.11 14.18
C LEU A 79 5.08 13.06 13.57
N SER A 80 5.29 14.38 13.63
CA SER A 80 4.37 15.35 13.02
C SER A 80 4.37 15.25 11.50
N ALA A 81 5.56 15.17 10.89
CA ALA A 81 5.71 14.97 9.45
C ALA A 81 5.15 13.62 9.00
N GLN A 82 5.38 12.55 9.78
CA GLN A 82 4.75 11.25 9.55
C GLN A 82 3.22 11.34 9.55
N GLU A 83 2.64 12.01 10.54
CA GLU A 83 1.19 12.12 10.65
C GLU A 83 0.59 12.98 9.54
N GLN A 84 1.29 14.01 9.08
CA GLN A 84 0.88 14.79 7.90
C GLN A 84 0.81 13.91 6.64
N ILE A 85 1.87 13.13 6.37
CA ILE A 85 1.90 12.21 5.22
C ILE A 85 0.76 11.19 5.33
N ARG A 86 0.55 10.60 6.52
CA ARG A 86 -0.51 9.62 6.75
C ARG A 86 -1.90 10.21 6.55
N LYS A 87 -2.16 11.42 7.06
CA LYS A 87 -3.44 12.12 6.88
C LYS A 87 -3.75 12.43 5.43
N MET A 88 -2.74 12.88 4.66
CA MET A 88 -2.92 13.24 3.25
C MET A 88 -3.09 12.02 2.35
N SER A 89 -2.34 10.94 2.58
CA SER A 89 -2.25 9.81 1.65
C SER A 89 -2.99 8.54 2.09
N GLY A 90 -3.34 8.45 3.37
CA GLY A 90 -3.82 7.22 4.00
C GLY A 90 -2.76 6.11 4.07
N VAL A 91 -1.48 6.42 3.88
CA VAL A 91 -0.39 5.42 3.82
C VAL A 91 0.67 5.71 4.89
N ARG A 92 1.24 4.64 5.45
CA ARG A 92 2.39 4.64 6.34
C ARG A 92 3.31 3.47 6.03
N TRP A 93 4.52 3.48 6.57
CA TRP A 93 5.39 2.31 6.49
C TRP A 93 4.84 1.12 7.29
N SER A 94 4.93 -0.05 6.68
CA SER A 94 4.82 -1.36 7.32
C SER A 94 6.05 -2.18 6.96
N GLU A 95 6.45 -3.10 7.84
CA GLU A 95 7.56 -4.02 7.58
C GLU A 95 7.31 -4.93 6.36
N LEU A 96 6.04 -5.16 5.98
CA LEU A 96 5.70 -5.85 4.74
C LEU A 96 6.16 -5.10 3.48
N ASN A 97 6.41 -3.78 3.56
CA ASN A 97 6.98 -3.03 2.42
C ASN A 97 8.45 -3.38 2.14
N ARG A 98 9.15 -4.09 3.04
CA ARG A 98 10.54 -4.55 2.80
C ARG A 98 10.62 -5.74 1.86
N ILE A 99 9.54 -6.50 1.75
CA ILE A 99 9.48 -7.75 0.99
C ILE A 99 8.68 -7.59 -0.31
N ASN A 100 8.34 -6.34 -0.67
CA ASN A 100 7.69 -5.95 -1.93
C ASN A 100 8.71 -5.52 -2.98
#